data_AF-A0A1I4DUL4-F1
#
_entry.id   AF-A0A1I4DUL4-F1
#
_cell.length_a   1.000
_cell.length_b   1.000
_cell.length_c   1.000
_cell.angle_alpha   90.00
_cell.angle_beta   90.00
_cell.angle_gamma   90.00
#
_symmetry.space_group_name_H-M   'P 1'
#
loop_
_entity.id
_entity.type
_entity.pdbx_description
1 polymer ?
#
loop_
_entity_poly.entity_id
_entity_poly.type
_entity_poly.pdbx_seq_one_letter_code
_entity_poly.pdbx_strand_id
1 'polypeptide(L)'
;MTADILPINSGLQPPQRDANGQFMPGSGGRPRGAKNRISTEAIAAIKDMKDEAIEQLRTKLQRGDWDALSFVLERIVGKGRVVEMDSTSPDEIAGMIASGSLTTTEAKDLTAALAKLAEITELATIKDRLAELEQALAERSR
;
A
#
# COMPACT_ATOMS: atom_id res chain seq x y z
N MET A 1 -43.50 31.08 17.93
CA MET A 1 -42.29 30.48 17.36
C MET A 1 -42.43 28.97 17.46
N THR A 2 -42.66 28.28 16.34
CA THR A 2 -42.38 26.86 16.15
C THR A 2 -42.54 26.60 14.65
N ALA A 3 -41.42 26.45 13.94
CA ALA A 3 -41.40 26.16 12.52
C ALA A 3 -41.58 24.65 12.32
N ASP A 4 -42.60 24.26 11.55
CA ASP A 4 -42.76 22.91 11.03
C ASP A 4 -41.65 22.62 10.01
N ILE A 5 -40.80 21.65 10.31
CA ILE A 5 -39.77 21.15 9.40
C ILE A 5 -40.39 20.01 8.58
N LEU A 6 -40.66 20.26 7.30
CA LEU A 6 -41.03 19.21 6.35
C LEU A 6 -39.81 18.31 6.07
N PRO A 7 -39.96 16.97 6.03
CA PRO A 7 -38.85 16.10 5.67
C PRO A 7 -38.50 16.26 4.18
N ILE A 8 -37.22 16.48 3.90
CA ILE A 8 -36.67 16.51 2.54
C ILE A 8 -36.85 15.11 1.94
N ASN A 9 -37.82 14.96 1.05
CA ASN A 9 -38.06 13.73 0.30
C ASN A 9 -37.00 13.61 -0.80
N SER A 10 -35.87 12.98 -0.50
CA SER A 10 -34.88 12.59 -1.51
C SER A 10 -35.44 11.43 -2.34
N GLY A 11 -36.15 11.75 -3.42
CA GLY A 11 -36.89 10.84 -4.28
C GLY A 11 -36.08 9.85 -5.12
N LEU A 12 -35.11 9.15 -4.54
CA LEU A 12 -34.47 7.98 -5.17
C LEU A 12 -34.46 6.84 -4.15
N GLN A 13 -35.49 5.98 -4.23
CA GLN A 13 -35.47 4.72 -3.50
C GLN A 13 -34.23 3.92 -3.93
N PRO A 14 -33.46 3.33 -3.00
CA PRO A 14 -32.33 2.50 -3.36
C PRO A 14 -32.81 1.33 -4.24
N PRO A 15 -32.07 0.99 -5.31
CA PRO A 15 -32.50 -0.03 -6.26
C PRO A 15 -32.71 -1.36 -5.53
N GLN A 16 -33.94 -1.88 -5.58
CA GLN A 16 -34.33 -3.14 -4.95
C GLN A 16 -33.64 -4.33 -5.64
N ARG A 17 -33.18 -5.28 -4.82
CA ARG A 17 -32.53 -6.51 -5.26
C ARG A 17 -33.41 -7.72 -4.98
N ASP A 18 -33.29 -8.75 -5.81
CA ASP A 18 -33.89 -10.06 -5.57
C ASP A 18 -33.09 -10.87 -4.53
N ALA A 19 -33.62 -12.05 -4.18
CA ALA A 19 -32.98 -12.97 -3.23
C ALA A 19 -31.61 -13.50 -3.72
N ASN A 20 -31.31 -13.37 -5.02
CA ASN A 20 -30.05 -13.76 -5.64
C ASN A 20 -29.07 -12.57 -5.79
N GLY A 21 -29.41 -11.40 -5.23
CA GLY A 21 -28.60 -10.19 -5.26
C GLY A 21 -28.62 -9.44 -6.61
N GLN A 22 -29.44 -9.85 -7.57
CA GLN A 22 -29.64 -9.16 -8.85
C GLN A 22 -30.60 -7.99 -8.70
N PHE A 23 -30.45 -6.96 -9.54
CA PHE A 23 -31.38 -5.83 -9.52
C PHE A 23 -32.71 -6.22 -10.13
N MET A 24 -33.80 -5.92 -9.41
CA MET A 24 -35.15 -6.21 -9.91
C MET A 24 -35.45 -5.38 -11.18
N PRO A 25 -36.16 -5.94 -12.17
CA PRO A 25 -36.61 -5.19 -13.33
C PRO A 25 -37.41 -3.95 -12.91
N GLY A 26 -37.08 -2.77 -13.44
CA GLY A 26 -37.75 -1.50 -13.11
C GLY A 26 -37.21 -0.75 -11.89
N SER A 27 -36.26 -1.32 -11.13
CA SER A 27 -35.71 -0.71 -9.90
C SER A 27 -34.62 0.36 -10.11
N GLY A 28 -34.45 0.88 -11.34
CA GLY A 28 -33.40 1.87 -11.64
C GLY A 28 -32.00 1.29 -11.91
N GLY A 29 -31.86 -0.03 -11.90
CA GLY A 29 -30.65 -0.74 -12.34
C GLY A 29 -29.41 -0.45 -11.47
N ARG A 30 -28.23 -0.79 -12.01
CA ARG A 30 -26.96 -0.58 -11.30
C ARG A 30 -26.62 0.92 -11.25
N PRO A 31 -26.38 1.50 -10.07
CA PRO A 31 -25.96 2.89 -9.96
C PRO A 31 -24.71 3.16 -10.82
N ARG A 32 -24.74 4.27 -11.58
CA ARG A 32 -23.57 4.72 -12.38
C ARG A 32 -22.36 4.85 -11.45
N GLY A 33 -21.30 4.09 -11.74
CA GLY A 33 -20.05 4.08 -10.96
C GLY A 33 -19.91 2.95 -9.93
N ALA A 34 -20.91 2.09 -9.75
CA ALA A 34 -20.75 0.91 -8.90
C ALA A 34 -19.67 -0.01 -9.49
N LYS A 35 -18.54 -0.20 -8.79
CA LYS A 35 -17.47 -1.15 -9.18
C LYS A 35 -17.88 -2.57 -8.80
N ASN A 36 -17.49 -3.57 -9.59
CA ASN A 36 -17.68 -4.97 -9.21
C ASN A 36 -16.86 -5.21 -7.95
N ARG A 37 -17.51 -5.30 -6.79
CA ARG A 37 -16.86 -5.80 -5.60
C ARG A 37 -16.76 -7.31 -5.82
N ILE A 38 -15.55 -7.80 -6.08
CA ILE A 38 -15.28 -9.24 -6.10
C ILE A 38 -15.82 -9.77 -4.77
N SER A 39 -16.69 -10.78 -4.81
CA SER A 39 -17.30 -11.31 -3.60
C SER A 39 -16.20 -11.89 -2.71
N THR A 40 -16.36 -11.74 -1.39
CA THR A 40 -15.43 -12.33 -0.41
C THR A 40 -15.27 -13.83 -0.64
N GLU A 41 -16.35 -14.50 -1.08
CA GLU A 41 -16.36 -15.91 -1.48
C GLU A 41 -15.45 -16.21 -2.67
N ALA A 42 -15.46 -15.38 -3.71
CA ALA A 42 -14.57 -15.56 -4.86
C ALA A 42 -13.09 -15.38 -4.46
N ILE A 43 -12.80 -14.44 -3.54
CA ILE A 43 -11.44 -14.28 -3.01
C ILE A 43 -11.02 -15.49 -2.17
N ALA A 44 -11.92 -16.03 -1.35
CA ALA A 44 -11.66 -17.23 -0.56
C ALA A 44 -11.38 -18.44 -1.46
N ALA A 45 -12.23 -18.65 -2.49
CA ALA A 45 -12.03 -19.71 -3.47
C ALA A 45 -10.67 -19.61 -4.18
N ILE A 46 -10.26 -18.40 -4.60
CA ILE A 46 -8.94 -18.19 -5.23
C ILE A 46 -7.79 -18.53 -4.26
N LYS A 47 -7.92 -18.20 -2.98
CA LYS A 47 -6.89 -18.52 -1.97
C LYS A 47 -6.75 -20.02 -1.74
N ASP A 48 -7.84 -20.76 -1.84
CA ASP A 48 -7.85 -22.21 -1.65
C ASP A 48 -7.22 -22.97 -2.84
N MET A 49 -7.07 -22.33 -4.01
CA MET A 49 -6.41 -22.90 -5.18
C MET A 49 -4.87 -23.04 -5.05
N LYS A 50 -4.30 -22.79 -3.87
CA LYS A 50 -2.84 -22.78 -3.65
C LYS A 50 -2.15 -24.06 -4.15
N ASP A 51 -2.74 -25.23 -3.89
CA ASP A 51 -2.10 -26.52 -4.15
C ASP A 51 -2.13 -26.82 -5.66
N GLU A 52 -3.25 -26.54 -6.31
CA GLU A 52 -3.40 -26.65 -7.77
C GLU A 52 -2.48 -25.65 -8.50
N ALA A 53 -2.35 -24.43 -7.98
CA ALA A 53 -1.47 -23.41 -8.55
C ALA A 53 0.01 -23.83 -8.48
N ILE A 54 0.44 -24.44 -7.38
CA ILE A 54 1.80 -24.98 -7.22
C ILE A 54 2.04 -26.14 -8.19
N GLU A 55 1.07 -27.03 -8.36
CA GLU A 55 1.21 -28.17 -9.26
C GLU A 55 1.28 -27.75 -10.73
N GLN A 56 0.47 -26.75 -11.12
CA GLN A 56 0.55 -26.13 -12.44
C GLN A 56 1.90 -25.45 -12.67
N LEU A 57 2.43 -24.75 -11.66
CA LEU A 57 3.75 -24.12 -11.74
C LEU A 57 4.85 -25.17 -11.92
N ARG A 58 4.81 -26.26 -11.16
CA ARG A 58 5.74 -27.40 -11.30
C ARG A 58 5.70 -27.98 -12.71
N THR A 59 4.51 -28.19 -13.24
CA THR A 59 4.30 -28.72 -14.59
C THR A 59 4.91 -27.80 -15.65
N LYS A 60 4.72 -26.48 -15.52
CA LYS A 60 5.32 -25.49 -16.43
C LYS A 60 6.85 -25.49 -16.37
N LEU A 61 7.43 -25.58 -15.18
CA LEU A 61 8.88 -25.67 -15.01
C LEU A 61 9.46 -26.93 -15.66
N GLN A 62 8.82 -28.09 -15.48
CA GLN A 62 9.24 -29.34 -16.10
C GLN A 62 9.19 -29.29 -17.64
N ARG A 63 8.30 -28.47 -18.20
CA ARG A 63 8.18 -28.22 -19.64
C ARG A 63 9.17 -27.19 -20.17
N GLY A 64 9.97 -26.56 -19.31
CA GLY A 64 10.94 -25.54 -19.70
C GLY A 64 10.33 -24.17 -19.99
N ASP A 65 9.19 -23.84 -19.38
CA ASP A 65 8.57 -22.52 -19.48
C ASP A 65 9.43 -21.45 -18.77
N TRP A 66 9.98 -20.53 -19.54
CA TRP A 66 10.87 -19.45 -19.06
C TRP A 66 10.15 -18.44 -18.15
N ASP A 67 8.86 -18.20 -18.36
CA ASP A 67 8.09 -17.29 -17.50
C ASP A 67 7.88 -17.90 -16.12
N ALA A 68 7.58 -19.20 -16.07
CA ALA A 68 7.46 -19.95 -14.82
C ALA A 68 8.79 -19.99 -14.06
N LEU A 69 9.91 -20.20 -14.77
CA LEU A 69 11.25 -20.18 -14.17
C LEU A 69 11.59 -18.81 -13.61
N SER A 70 11.36 -17.74 -14.38
CA SER A 70 11.59 -16.36 -13.95
C SER A 70 10.77 -16.00 -12.72
N PHE A 71 9.49 -16.39 -12.70
CA PHE A 71 8.59 -16.20 -11.56
C PHE A 71 9.13 -16.86 -10.28
N VAL A 72 9.62 -18.10 -10.38
CA VAL A 72 10.18 -18.83 -9.23
C VAL A 72 11.49 -18.20 -8.76
N LEU A 73 12.40 -17.88 -9.69
CA LEU A 73 13.68 -17.27 -9.36
C LEU A 73 13.51 -15.92 -8.67
N GLU A 74 12.58 -15.08 -9.13
CA GLU A 74 12.26 -13.80 -8.50
C GLU A 74 11.79 -13.96 -7.04
N ARG A 75 11.16 -15.09 -6.70
CA ARG A 75 10.69 -15.39 -5.34
C ARG A 75 11.69 -16.09 -4.44
N ILE A 76 12.60 -16.88 -5.02
CA ILE A 76 13.68 -17.53 -4.26
C ILE A 76 14.82 -16.56 -4.00
N VAL A 77 15.29 -15.87 -5.05
CA VAL A 77 16.38 -14.89 -4.97
C VAL A 77 15.91 -13.62 -4.25
N GLY A 78 14.60 -13.35 -4.29
CA GLY A 78 14.01 -12.13 -3.77
C GLY A 78 14.20 -10.96 -4.73
N LYS A 79 13.55 -9.83 -4.42
CA LYS A 79 13.59 -8.62 -5.24
C LYS A 79 14.70 -7.64 -4.85
N GLY A 80 15.35 -7.89 -3.72
CA GLY A 80 16.39 -7.02 -3.18
C GLY A 80 17.73 -7.73 -3.24
N ARG A 81 18.75 -7.00 -3.65
CA ARG A 81 20.16 -7.40 -3.47
C ARG A 81 20.77 -6.51 -2.40
N VAL A 82 21.87 -6.99 -1.82
CA VAL A 82 22.71 -6.15 -0.97
C VAL A 82 23.48 -5.18 -1.86
N VAL A 83 23.44 -3.91 -1.49
CA VAL A 83 24.24 -2.86 -2.11
C VAL A 83 25.22 -2.39 -1.06
N GLU A 84 26.51 -2.52 -1.35
CA GLU A 84 27.57 -1.96 -0.51
C GLU A 84 27.66 -0.46 -0.75
N MET A 85 27.68 0.31 0.32
CA MET A 85 27.77 1.76 0.32
C MET A 85 28.78 2.18 1.37
N ASP A 86 29.64 3.14 1.03
CA ASP A 86 30.63 3.68 1.95
C ASP A 86 30.02 4.77 2.83
N SER A 87 29.02 5.49 2.31
CA SER A 87 28.23 6.49 3.05
C SER A 87 26.77 6.54 2.60
N THR A 88 25.93 7.15 3.44
CA THR A 88 24.51 7.43 3.12
C THR A 88 24.30 8.84 2.58
N SER A 89 25.34 9.46 2.03
CA SER A 89 25.25 10.83 1.51
C SER A 89 24.44 10.89 0.21
N PRO A 90 23.68 11.99 -0.04
CA PRO A 90 22.93 12.14 -1.28
C PRO A 90 23.81 12.09 -2.54
N ASP A 91 25.04 12.62 -2.45
CA ASP A 91 25.98 12.66 -3.56
C ASP A 91 26.48 11.26 -3.96
N GLU A 92 26.74 10.40 -2.97
CA GLU A 92 27.10 9.00 -3.24
C GLU A 92 25.93 8.26 -3.89
N ILE A 93 24.71 8.42 -3.38
CA ILE A 93 23.51 7.81 -3.97
C ILE A 93 23.35 8.25 -5.43
N ALA A 94 23.55 9.54 -5.73
CA ALA A 94 23.50 10.06 -7.10
C ALA A 94 24.60 9.44 -7.98
N GLY A 95 25.83 9.31 -7.47
CA GLY A 95 26.93 8.65 -8.16
C GLY A 95 26.68 7.16 -8.43
N MET A 96 26.05 6.45 -7.50
CA MET A 96 25.68 5.05 -7.67
C MET A 96 24.59 4.84 -8.71
N ILE A 97 23.62 5.76 -8.81
CA ILE A 97 22.62 5.77 -9.88
C ILE A 97 23.31 6.03 -11.23
N ALA A 98 24.20 7.02 -11.31
CA ALA A 98 24.88 7.39 -12.54
C ALA A 98 25.81 6.27 -13.06
N SER A 99 26.45 5.52 -12.16
CA SER A 99 27.29 4.37 -12.51
C SER A 99 26.50 3.10 -12.85
N GLY A 100 25.18 3.09 -12.63
CA GLY A 100 24.34 1.90 -12.79
C GLY A 100 24.49 0.87 -11.66
N SER A 101 25.26 1.19 -10.62
CA SER A 101 25.43 0.35 -9.43
C SER A 101 24.19 0.29 -8.56
N LEU A 102 23.25 1.23 -8.73
CA LEU A 102 21.96 1.31 -8.05
C LEU A 102 20.85 1.58 -9.07
N THR A 103 19.76 0.84 -9.00
CA THR A 103 18.57 1.11 -9.83
C THR A 103 17.77 2.29 -9.28
N THR A 104 16.96 2.93 -10.12
CA THR A 104 16.11 4.05 -9.70
C THR A 104 15.06 3.65 -8.65
N THR A 105 14.63 2.39 -8.66
CA THR A 105 13.66 1.88 -7.68
C THR A 105 14.34 1.65 -6.33
N GLU A 106 15.52 1.02 -6.31
CA GLU A 106 16.32 0.86 -5.09
C GLU A 106 16.69 2.22 -4.49
N ALA A 107 17.09 3.20 -5.31
CA ALA A 107 17.39 4.55 -4.86
C ALA A 107 16.19 5.25 -4.22
N LYS A 108 14.99 5.09 -4.79
CA LYS A 108 13.76 5.64 -4.24
C LYS A 108 13.45 5.04 -2.86
N ASP A 109 13.55 3.72 -2.74
CA ASP A 109 13.26 3.03 -1.49
C ASP A 109 14.29 3.38 -0.41
N LEU A 110 15.57 3.50 -0.77
CA LEU A 110 16.65 3.94 0.11
C LEU A 110 16.46 5.38 0.59
N THR A 111 16.24 6.32 -0.33
CA THR A 111 16.05 7.74 0.01
C THR A 111 14.82 7.96 0.88
N ALA A 112 13.74 7.21 0.64
CA ALA A 112 12.55 7.22 1.50
C ALA A 112 12.85 6.69 2.92
N ALA A 113 13.68 5.66 3.05
CA ALA A 113 14.09 5.14 4.35
C ALA A 113 14.99 6.15 5.09
N LEU A 114 15.94 6.77 4.40
CA LEU A 114 16.83 7.79 4.97
C LEU A 114 16.05 9.04 5.41
N ALA A 115 15.08 9.50 4.62
CA ALA A 115 14.22 10.63 4.98
C ALA A 115 13.47 10.36 6.29
N LYS A 116 12.87 9.17 6.44
CA LYS A 116 12.18 8.78 7.68
C LYS A 116 13.12 8.73 8.88
N LEU A 117 14.35 8.24 8.68
CA LEU A 117 15.34 8.22 9.76
C LEU A 117 15.71 9.64 10.18
N ALA A 118 15.94 10.55 9.23
CA ALA A 118 16.21 11.95 9.49
C ALA A 118 15.06 12.61 10.27
N GLU A 119 13.82 12.43 9.82
CA GLU A 119 12.61 12.92 10.52
C GLU A 119 12.54 12.44 11.98
N ILE A 120 12.88 11.17 12.23
CA ILE A 120 12.91 10.61 13.60
C ILE A 120 13.98 11.31 14.45
N THR A 121 15.18 11.53 13.89
CA THR A 121 16.27 12.20 14.62
C THR A 121 15.98 13.68 14.89
N GLU A 122 15.36 14.37 13.94
CA GLU A 122 14.92 15.76 14.11
C GLU A 122 13.84 15.86 15.18
N LEU A 123 12.85 14.96 15.17
CA LEU A 123 11.82 14.90 16.21
C LEU A 123 12.42 14.66 17.61
N ALA A 124 13.41 13.77 17.73
CA ALA A 124 14.10 13.55 18.99
C ALA A 124 14.81 14.83 19.47
N THR A 125 15.56 15.48 18.57
CA THR A 125 16.27 16.73 18.86
C THR A 125 15.31 17.85 19.28
N ILE A 126 14.15 17.97 18.62
CA ILE A 126 13.12 18.95 18.97
C ILE A 126 12.57 18.69 20.36
N LYS A 127 12.30 17.42 20.71
CA LYS A 127 11.81 17.05 22.05
C LYS A 127 12.82 17.39 23.14
N ASP A 128 14.10 17.10 22.91
CA ASP A 128 15.16 17.39 23.88
C ASP A 128 15.27 18.90 24.12
N ARG A 129 15.30 19.69 23.04
CA ARG A 129 15.32 21.17 23.14
C ARG A 129 14.08 21.74 23.82
N LEU A 130 12.91 21.13 23.60
CA LEU A 130 11.67 21.56 24.24
C LEU A 130 11.69 21.27 25.74
N ALA A 131 12.21 20.12 26.15
CA ALA A 131 12.39 19.79 27.56
C ALA A 131 13.38 20.75 28.27
N GLU A 132 14.49 21.10 27.62
CA GLU A 132 15.44 22.10 28.12
C GLU A 132 14.77 23.48 28.33
N LEU A 133 13.96 23.92 27.37
CA LEU A 133 13.23 25.19 27.45
C LEU A 133 12.17 25.17 28.55
N GLU A 134 11.41 24.08 28.68
CA GLU A 134 10.43 23.91 29.75
C GLU A 134 11.09 23.96 31.14
N GLN A 135 12.26 23.32 31.28
CA GLN A 135 13.02 23.35 32.53
C GLN A 135 13.53 24.76 32.85
N ALA A 136 14.11 25.47 31.87
CA ALA A 136 14.59 26.84 32.06
C ALA A 136 13.45 27.83 32.41
N LEU A 137 12.26 27.63 31.85
CA LEU A 137 11.07 28.42 32.20
C LEU A 137 10.55 28.10 33.61
N ALA A 138 10.59 26.83 34.02
CA ALA A 138 10.21 26.41 35.38
C ALA A 138 11.16 26.97 36.44
N GLU A 139 12.46 27.05 36.15
CA GLU A 139 13.46 27.66 37.03
C GLU A 139 13.30 29.18 37.15
N ARG A 140 12.93 29.85 36.04
CA ARG A 140 12.75 31.32 36.02
C ARG A 140 11.43 31.81 36.62
N SER A 141 10.45 30.92 36.77
CA SER A 141 9.13 31.22 37.37
C SER A 141 9.06 30.93 38.87
N ARG A 142 10.15 30.44 39.47
CA ARG A 142 10.39 30.43 40.93
C ARG A 142 11.15 31.68 41.37
#